data_AF-X1S335-F1
#
_entry.id   AF-X1S335-F1
#
_cell.length_a   1.000
_cell.length_b   1.000
_cell.length_c   1.000
_cell.angle_alpha   90.00
_cell.angle_beta   90.00
_cell.angle_gamma   90.00
#
_symmetry.space_group_name_H-M   'P 1'
#
loop_
_entity.id
_entity.type
_entity.pdbx_description
1 polymer ?
#
loop_
_entity_poly.entity_id
_entity_poly.type
_entity_poly.pdbx_seq_one_letter_code
_entity_poly.pdbx_strand_id
1 'polypeptide(L)'
;ETQLFIKHIFIFKIIRRTLSLIEEAYSEKVFTSEPKVNLISKFLSPYLIRDIALTAIAREKPFQELTSILRNEENNCLDVLGKEEKYPPQSKLLSETVLIEFFRIIKEAVSELSNVKFYIIFDDVSDPQVSFEAQKILNCLMACHNEVYCCKFSTEKYAYTYQDMYGKTLQSPHDYTYVDLSW
;
A
#
# COMPACT_ATOMS: atom_id res chain seq x y z
N GLU A 1 9.98 16.46 3.86
CA GLU A 1 8.84 16.00 4.68
C GLU A 1 7.61 15.68 3.82
N THR A 2 7.14 16.59 2.96
CA THR A 2 5.96 16.38 2.09
C THR A 2 6.02 15.10 1.25
N GLN A 3 7.14 14.81 0.56
CA GLN A 3 7.28 13.58 -0.23
C GLN A 3 7.20 12.29 0.60
N LEU A 4 7.72 12.30 1.83
CA LEU A 4 7.61 11.15 2.74
C LEU A 4 6.15 10.94 3.17
N PHE A 5 5.40 12.03 3.35
CA PHE A 5 4.00 11.97 3.68
C PHE A 5 3.14 11.50 2.49
N ILE A 6 3.43 11.96 1.27
CA ILE A 6 2.79 11.43 0.05
C ILE A 6 3.11 9.93 -0.10
N LYS A 7 4.35 9.50 0.15
CA LYS A 7 4.71 8.08 0.16
C LYS A 7 3.90 7.29 1.20
N HIS A 8 3.74 7.83 2.41
CA HIS A 8 2.88 7.23 3.42
C HIS A 8 1.45 7.05 2.89
N ILE A 9 0.85 8.07 2.25
CA ILE A 9 -0.49 7.97 1.64
C ILE A 9 -0.56 6.88 0.56
N PHE A 10 0.45 6.77 -0.32
CA PHE A 10 0.51 5.73 -1.34
C PHE A 10 0.51 4.32 -0.73
N ILE A 11 1.38 4.09 0.25
CA ILE A 11 1.47 2.79 0.93
C ILE A 11 0.18 2.49 1.70
N PHE A 12 -0.41 3.51 2.33
CA PHE A 12 -1.68 3.39 3.02
C PHE A 12 -2.81 2.95 2.08
N LYS A 13 -2.89 3.55 0.87
CA LYS A 13 -3.85 3.15 -0.17
C LYS A 13 -3.68 1.69 -0.59
N ILE A 14 -2.44 1.23 -0.75
CA ILE A 14 -2.14 -0.18 -1.08
C ILE A 14 -2.64 -1.10 0.02
N ILE A 15 -2.33 -0.79 1.29
CA ILE A 15 -2.77 -1.57 2.46
C ILE A 15 -4.30 -1.65 2.50
N ARG A 16 -4.98 -0.50 2.42
CA ARG A 16 -6.45 -0.45 2.46
C ARG A 16 -7.06 -1.25 1.31
N ARG A 17 -6.58 -1.06 0.08
CA ARG A 17 -7.13 -1.76 -1.08
C ARG A 17 -6.94 -3.26 -0.98
N THR A 18 -5.79 -3.71 -0.47
CA THR A 18 -5.51 -5.12 -0.20
C THR A 18 -6.51 -5.68 0.81
N LEU A 19 -6.75 -4.98 1.91
CA LEU A 19 -7.71 -5.43 2.93
C LEU A 19 -9.16 -5.42 2.44
N SER A 20 -9.54 -4.48 1.58
CA SER A 20 -10.87 -4.51 0.93
C SER A 20 -11.04 -5.73 0.02
N LEU A 21 -10.00 -6.15 -0.71
CA LEU A 21 -10.06 -7.36 -1.53
C LEU A 21 -10.16 -8.63 -0.66
N ILE A 22 -9.45 -8.66 0.47
CA ILE A 22 -9.54 -9.76 1.43
C ILE A 22 -10.94 -9.78 2.09
N GLU A 23 -11.50 -8.61 2.42
CA GLU A 23 -12.87 -8.48 2.95
C GLU A 23 -13.92 -9.05 1.98
N GLU A 24 -13.80 -8.72 0.69
CA GLU A 24 -14.67 -9.22 -0.38
C GLU A 24 -14.57 -10.74 -0.48
N ALA A 25 -13.35 -11.27 -0.60
CA ALA A 25 -13.12 -12.72 -0.65
C ALA A 25 -13.62 -13.45 0.61
N TYR A 26 -13.47 -12.84 1.80
CA TYR A 26 -13.99 -13.39 3.05
C TYR A 26 -15.52 -13.40 3.07
N SER A 27 -16.16 -12.32 2.61
CA SER A 27 -17.62 -12.20 2.51
C SER A 27 -18.22 -13.21 1.54
N GLU A 28 -17.49 -13.51 0.46
CA GLU A 28 -17.83 -14.53 -0.53
C GLU A 28 -17.49 -15.97 -0.09
N LYS A 29 -16.94 -16.14 1.12
CA LYS A 29 -16.53 -17.44 1.68
C LYS A 29 -15.49 -18.17 0.82
N VAL A 30 -14.60 -17.41 0.17
CA VAL A 30 -13.47 -17.96 -0.60
C VAL A 30 -12.46 -18.63 0.34
N PHE A 31 -12.27 -18.09 1.54
CA PHE A 31 -11.37 -18.66 2.54
C PHE A 31 -12.02 -19.84 3.27
N THR A 32 -11.22 -20.90 3.44
CA THR A 32 -11.61 -22.12 4.17
C THR A 32 -11.37 -21.99 5.67
N SER A 33 -10.45 -21.11 6.06
CA SER A 33 -10.08 -20.82 7.44
C SER A 33 -10.45 -19.39 7.83
N GLU A 34 -10.75 -19.17 9.12
CA GLU A 34 -11.03 -17.83 9.63
C GLU A 34 -9.73 -17.00 9.70
N PRO A 35 -9.67 -15.83 9.04
CA PRO A 35 -8.50 -14.98 9.12
C PRO A 35 -8.24 -14.41 10.51
N LYS A 36 -6.96 -14.30 10.89
CA LYS A 36 -6.54 -13.71 12.17
C LYS A 36 -6.53 -12.17 12.11
N VAL A 37 -7.70 -11.54 12.02
CA VAL A 37 -7.82 -10.07 11.86
C VAL A 37 -7.12 -9.28 12.98
N ASN A 38 -7.09 -9.83 14.19
CA ASN A 38 -6.38 -9.22 15.33
C ASN A 38 -4.87 -9.03 15.08
N LEU A 39 -4.25 -9.90 14.28
CA LEU A 39 -2.84 -9.75 13.93
C LEU A 39 -2.63 -8.54 13.01
N ILE A 40 -3.52 -8.39 12.02
CA ILE A 40 -3.52 -7.26 11.08
C ILE A 40 -3.79 -5.95 11.83
N SER A 41 -4.79 -5.92 12.69
CA SER A 41 -5.16 -4.72 13.44
C SER A 41 -4.04 -4.29 14.40
N LYS A 42 -3.45 -5.24 15.13
CA LYS A 42 -2.28 -4.97 16.00
C LYS A 42 -1.09 -4.43 15.22
N PHE A 43 -0.85 -4.93 14.01
CA PHE A 43 0.23 -4.42 13.16
C PHE A 43 -0.04 -2.97 12.69
N LEU A 44 -1.29 -2.63 12.36
CA LEU A 44 -1.65 -1.31 11.83
C LEU A 44 -1.76 -0.22 12.90
N SER A 45 -2.04 -0.58 14.16
CA SER A 45 -2.27 0.39 15.24
C SER A 45 -1.23 1.52 15.37
N PRO A 46 0.09 1.29 15.22
CA PRO A 46 1.09 2.35 15.38
C PRO A 46 1.13 3.36 14.23
N TYR A 47 0.43 3.09 13.13
CA TYR A 47 0.43 3.90 11.91
C TYR A 47 -0.86 4.70 11.73
N LEU A 48 -1.82 4.55 12.64
CA LEU A 48 -3.04 5.35 12.67
C LEU A 48 -2.80 6.64 13.48
N ILE A 49 -3.28 7.77 12.99
CA ILE A 49 -3.21 9.10 13.63
C ILE A 49 -4.04 9.10 14.91
N ARG A 50 -5.21 8.46 14.87
CA ARG A 50 -6.11 8.38 16.02
C ARG A 50 -5.79 7.12 16.78
N ASP A 51 -5.78 7.24 18.12
CA ASP A 51 -5.80 6.10 19.04
C ASP A 51 -7.19 5.45 18.95
N ILE A 52 -7.45 4.84 17.80
CA ILE A 52 -8.61 4.00 17.59
C ILE A 52 -8.24 2.72 18.30
N ALA A 53 -8.95 2.45 19.40
CA ALA A 53 -8.90 1.17 20.08
C ALA A 53 -9.33 0.06 19.10
N LEU A 54 -8.39 -0.41 18.27
CA LEU A 54 -8.55 -1.58 17.40
C LEU A 54 -8.81 -2.86 18.22
N THR A 55 -8.72 -2.76 19.54
CA THR A 55 -9.10 -3.77 20.53
C THR A 55 -10.60 -4.03 20.61
N ALA A 56 -11.44 -3.16 20.04
CA ALA A 56 -12.90 -3.30 20.03
C ALA A 56 -13.48 -3.60 18.63
N ILE A 57 -12.67 -4.08 17.68
CA ILE A 57 -13.21 -4.55 16.40
C ILE A 57 -14.25 -5.64 16.70
N ALA A 58 -15.51 -5.40 16.32
CA ALA A 58 -16.61 -6.29 16.61
C ALA A 58 -16.35 -7.65 15.96
N ARG A 59 -16.65 -8.71 16.72
CA ARG A 59 -16.43 -10.10 16.29
C ARG A 59 -17.20 -10.45 15.02
N GLU A 60 -18.31 -9.75 14.74
CA GLU A 60 -19.20 -10.11 13.63
C GLU A 60 -18.67 -9.67 12.25
N LYS A 61 -18.03 -8.49 12.15
CA LYS A 61 -17.58 -7.94 10.85
C LYS A 61 -16.20 -7.28 10.92
N PRO A 62 -15.16 -8.03 11.31
CA PRO A 62 -13.89 -7.44 11.69
C PRO A 62 -13.13 -6.78 10.53
N PHE A 63 -13.24 -7.32 9.31
CA PHE A 63 -12.65 -6.69 8.13
C PHE A 63 -13.38 -5.41 7.71
N GLN A 64 -14.71 -5.39 7.74
CA GLN A 64 -15.50 -4.22 7.35
C GLN A 64 -15.21 -3.01 8.25
N GLU A 65 -15.05 -3.25 9.55
CA GLU A 65 -14.69 -2.19 10.49
C GLU A 65 -13.26 -1.71 10.26
N LEU A 66 -12.31 -2.63 10.06
CA LEU A 66 -10.93 -2.29 9.77
C LEU A 66 -10.80 -1.48 8.48
N THR A 67 -11.46 -1.89 7.39
CA THR A 67 -11.42 -1.16 6.12
C THR A 67 -12.09 0.20 6.22
N SER A 68 -13.14 0.34 7.03
CA SER A 68 -13.80 1.62 7.33
C SER A 68 -12.88 2.57 8.10
N ILE A 69 -12.17 2.06 9.11
CA ILE A 69 -11.17 2.82 9.86
C ILE A 69 -10.06 3.32 8.93
N LEU A 70 -9.51 2.44 8.09
CA LEU A 70 -8.48 2.80 7.13
C LEU A 70 -8.98 3.80 6.08
N ARG A 71 -10.23 3.70 5.65
CA ARG A 71 -10.80 4.69 4.72
C ARG A 71 -10.89 6.09 5.34
N ASN A 72 -11.34 6.17 6.58
CA ASN A 72 -11.40 7.44 7.31
C ASN A 72 -10.00 8.01 7.52
N GLU A 73 -9.03 7.15 7.80
CA GLU A 73 -7.65 7.53 7.98
C GLU A 73 -7.00 8.04 6.68
N GLU A 74 -7.25 7.38 5.55
CA GLU A 74 -6.82 7.87 4.24
C GLU A 74 -7.37 9.28 3.97
N ASN A 75 -8.67 9.49 4.21
CA ASN A 75 -9.31 10.80 4.01
C ASN A 75 -8.68 11.87 4.92
N ASN A 76 -8.42 11.54 6.19
CA ASN A 76 -7.72 12.46 7.10
C ASN A 76 -6.33 12.84 6.58
N CYS A 77 -5.56 11.86 6.07
CA CYS A 77 -4.25 12.12 5.51
C CYS A 77 -4.32 13.04 4.26
N LEU A 78 -5.33 12.84 3.41
CA LEU A 78 -5.57 13.70 2.24
C LEU A 78 -5.99 15.12 2.66
N ASP A 79 -6.83 15.26 3.68
CA ASP A 79 -7.25 16.55 4.21
C ASP A 79 -6.06 17.33 4.79
N VAL A 80 -5.18 16.66 5.55
CA VAL A 80 -3.94 17.25 6.08
C VAL A 80 -3.03 17.70 4.94
N LEU A 81 -2.87 16.87 3.91
CA LEU A 81 -2.07 17.22 2.74
C LEU A 81 -2.64 18.45 2.00
N GLY A 82 -3.95 18.53 1.84
CA GLY A 82 -4.63 19.63 1.14
C GLY A 82 -4.60 20.96 1.88
N LYS A 83 -4.41 20.94 3.21
CA LYS A 83 -4.30 22.15 4.05
C LYS A 83 -2.85 22.59 4.31
N GLU A 84 -1.87 21.88 3.76
CA GLU A 84 -0.45 22.07 4.04
C GLU A 84 -0.12 22.00 5.55
N GLU A 85 -0.95 21.29 6.32
CA GLU A 85 -0.76 21.13 7.75
C GLU A 85 0.39 20.17 8.03
N LYS A 86 1.12 20.40 9.13
CA LYS A 86 2.16 19.45 9.56
C LYS A 86 1.48 18.15 9.98
N TYR A 87 1.98 17.04 9.43
CA TYR A 87 1.53 15.72 9.82
C TYR A 87 1.66 15.55 11.35
N PRO A 88 0.62 15.01 12.03
CA PRO A 88 0.64 14.89 13.48
C PRO A 88 1.86 14.10 13.95
N PRO A 89 2.61 14.60 14.95
CA PRO A 89 3.90 14.03 15.36
C PRO A 89 3.82 12.65 16.02
N GLN A 90 2.61 12.13 16.26
CA GLN A 90 2.38 10.93 17.06
C GLN A 90 2.34 9.63 16.24
N SER A 91 2.04 9.70 14.93
CA SER A 91 1.96 8.51 14.07
C SER A 91 3.25 8.26 13.29
N LYS A 92 3.63 6.98 13.19
CA LYS A 92 4.78 6.57 12.37
C LYS A 92 4.40 6.66 10.89
N LEU A 93 5.28 7.24 10.07
CA LEU A 93 5.11 7.21 8.63
C LEU A 93 5.31 5.77 8.10
N LEU A 94 4.56 5.46 7.04
CA LEU A 94 4.64 4.17 6.37
C LEU A 94 5.81 4.21 5.39
N SER A 95 6.54 3.10 5.31
CA SER A 95 7.66 2.90 4.39
C SER A 95 7.56 1.55 3.69
N GLU A 96 8.44 1.35 2.72
CA GLU A 96 8.55 0.14 1.92
C GLU A 96 8.79 -1.10 2.80
N THR A 97 9.62 -0.94 3.84
CA THR A 97 9.84 -2.00 4.86
C THR A 97 8.56 -2.34 5.60
N VAL A 98 7.74 -1.35 5.94
CA VAL A 98 6.44 -1.58 6.58
C VAL A 98 5.48 -2.29 5.62
N LEU A 99 5.52 -1.95 4.32
CA LEU A 99 4.72 -2.64 3.31
C LEU A 99 5.13 -4.12 3.15
N ILE A 100 6.43 -4.42 3.17
CA ILE A 100 6.94 -5.80 3.18
C ILE A 100 6.37 -6.56 4.39
N GLU A 101 6.48 -5.95 5.57
CA GLU A 101 6.01 -6.57 6.81
C GLU A 101 4.49 -6.75 6.82
N PHE A 102 3.74 -5.79 6.29
CA PHE A 102 2.30 -5.91 6.10
C PHE A 102 1.94 -7.17 5.30
N PHE A 103 2.56 -7.39 4.14
CA PHE A 103 2.24 -8.59 3.35
C PHE A 103 2.69 -9.89 4.04
N ARG A 104 3.74 -9.87 4.86
CA ARG A 104 4.09 -11.03 5.71
C ARG A 104 3.00 -11.30 6.75
N ILE A 105 2.49 -10.26 7.39
CA ILE A 105 1.36 -10.37 8.31
C ILE A 105 0.11 -10.90 7.61
N ILE A 106 -0.16 -10.50 6.36
CA ILE A 106 -1.25 -11.09 5.58
C ILE A 106 -1.05 -12.59 5.36
N LYS A 107 0.16 -13.03 5.00
CA LYS A 107 0.49 -14.46 4.84
C LYS A 107 0.29 -15.27 6.12
N GLU A 108 0.57 -14.67 7.28
CA GLU A 108 0.36 -15.31 8.58
C GLU A 108 -1.12 -15.29 9.01
N ALA A 109 -1.83 -14.21 8.69
CA ALA A 109 -3.21 -14.00 9.09
C ALA A 109 -4.21 -14.77 8.23
N VAL A 110 -3.90 -14.99 6.95
CA VAL A 110 -4.75 -15.69 5.97
C VAL A 110 -3.98 -16.89 5.43
N SER A 111 -4.28 -18.09 5.93
CA SER A 111 -3.45 -19.28 5.69
C SER A 111 -3.36 -19.65 4.21
N GLU A 112 -4.42 -19.40 3.45
CA GLU A 112 -4.55 -19.64 2.01
C GLU A 112 -3.60 -18.75 1.19
N LEU A 113 -3.17 -17.60 1.75
CA LEU A 113 -2.25 -16.68 1.10
C LEU A 113 -0.78 -16.93 1.49
N SER A 114 -0.50 -17.90 2.36
CA SER A 114 0.84 -18.16 2.92
C SER A 114 1.96 -18.29 1.87
N ASN A 115 1.67 -18.95 0.74
CA ASN A 115 2.63 -19.22 -0.33
C ASN A 115 2.46 -18.29 -1.55
N VAL A 116 1.58 -17.28 -1.48
CA VAL A 116 1.30 -16.38 -2.59
C VAL A 116 2.38 -15.32 -2.71
N LYS A 117 2.74 -14.92 -3.94
CA LYS A 117 3.47 -13.69 -4.21
C LYS A 117 2.48 -12.60 -4.58
N PHE A 118 2.51 -11.48 -3.89
CA PHE A 118 1.58 -10.37 -4.16
C PHE A 118 2.08 -9.57 -5.37
N TYR A 119 1.16 -9.13 -6.22
CA TYR A 119 1.45 -8.26 -7.35
C TYR A 119 0.64 -6.97 -7.19
N ILE A 120 1.33 -5.85 -7.05
CA ILE A 120 0.74 -4.52 -6.99
C ILE A 120 0.77 -3.97 -8.41
N ILE A 121 -0.41 -3.82 -9.01
CA ILE A 121 -0.54 -3.37 -10.39
C ILE A 121 -0.96 -1.90 -10.36
N PHE A 122 -0.14 -1.06 -10.98
CA PHE A 122 -0.44 0.35 -11.24
C PHE A 122 -0.75 0.47 -12.73
N ASP A 123 -2.02 0.67 -13.03
CA ASP A 123 -2.51 0.76 -14.41
C ASP A 123 -2.87 2.21 -14.74
N ASP A 124 -2.31 2.70 -15.84
CA ASP A 124 -2.41 4.10 -16.29
C ASP A 124 -3.29 4.24 -17.55
N VAL A 125 -4.09 3.21 -17.85
CA VAL A 125 -4.84 3.08 -19.13
C VAL A 125 -5.87 4.21 -19.34
N SER A 126 -6.23 4.96 -18.30
CA SER A 126 -7.31 5.97 -18.35
C SER A 126 -6.89 7.43 -18.23
N ASP A 127 -5.70 7.76 -17.71
CA ASP A 127 -5.26 9.16 -17.55
C ASP A 127 -3.71 9.26 -17.55
N PRO A 128 -3.06 9.54 -18.71
CA PRO A 128 -1.64 9.24 -18.97
C PRO A 128 -0.61 10.11 -18.22
N GLN A 129 -0.97 10.73 -17.11
CA GLN A 129 -0.09 11.65 -16.39
C GLN A 129 -0.08 11.38 -14.88
N VAL A 130 0.46 10.23 -14.50
CA VAL A 130 1.03 10.09 -13.15
C VAL A 130 2.02 11.25 -12.95
N SER A 131 1.74 12.12 -11.98
CA SER A 131 2.57 13.31 -11.73
C SER A 131 4.03 12.92 -11.43
N PHE A 132 5.00 13.78 -11.79
CA PHE A 132 6.42 13.51 -11.51
C PHE A 132 6.69 13.14 -10.05
N GLU A 133 5.93 13.72 -9.13
CA GLU A 133 6.07 13.48 -7.70
C GLU A 133 5.53 12.11 -7.30
N ALA A 134 4.44 11.66 -7.92
CA ALA A 134 3.96 10.29 -7.77
C ALA A 134 4.94 9.30 -8.40
N GLN A 135 5.48 9.57 -9.60
CA GLN A 135 6.47 8.71 -10.26
C GLN A 135 7.71 8.48 -9.38
N LYS A 136 8.24 9.55 -8.76
CA LYS A 136 9.38 9.45 -7.83
C LYS A 136 9.13 8.50 -6.65
N ILE A 137 7.90 8.48 -6.14
CA ILE A 137 7.48 7.61 -5.04
C ILE A 137 7.31 6.17 -5.52
N LEU A 138 6.67 5.98 -6.68
CA LEU A 138 6.51 4.68 -7.31
C LEU A 138 7.87 4.05 -7.62
N ASN A 139 8.86 4.86 -8.02
CA ASN A 139 10.24 4.44 -8.22
C ASN A 139 10.91 3.93 -6.94
N CYS A 140 10.58 4.49 -5.77
CA CYS A 140 11.04 3.92 -4.50
C CYS A 140 10.45 2.51 -4.26
N LEU A 141 9.17 2.32 -4.60
CA LEU A 141 8.53 1.00 -4.51
C LEU A 141 9.13 0.01 -5.52
N MET A 142 9.43 0.45 -6.74
CA MET A 142 10.10 -0.37 -7.77
C MET A 142 11.49 -0.82 -7.33
N ALA A 143 12.30 0.11 -6.82
CA ALA A 143 13.66 -0.18 -6.38
C ALA A 143 13.70 -1.08 -5.11
N CYS A 144 12.56 -1.26 -4.42
CA CYS A 144 12.46 -2.09 -3.24
C CYS A 144 12.37 -3.59 -3.60
N HIS A 145 13.52 -4.21 -3.82
CA HIS A 145 13.60 -5.64 -4.07
C HIS A 145 13.21 -6.46 -2.82
N ASN A 146 12.23 -7.34 -2.96
CA ASN A 146 11.79 -8.25 -1.89
C ASN A 146 11.09 -9.51 -2.44
N GLU A 147 10.91 -10.52 -1.59
CA GLU A 147 10.31 -11.80 -1.96
C GLU A 147 8.77 -11.84 -1.79
N VAL A 148 8.20 -10.83 -1.13
CA VAL A 148 6.81 -10.89 -0.66
C VAL A 148 5.85 -10.29 -1.69
N TYR A 149 6.22 -9.17 -2.30
CA TYR A 149 5.46 -8.53 -3.36
C TYR A 149 6.33 -8.11 -4.54
N CYS A 150 5.69 -7.87 -5.67
CA CYS A 150 6.27 -7.25 -6.86
C CYS A 150 5.35 -6.11 -7.32
N CYS A 151 5.93 -5.07 -7.90
CA CYS A 151 5.17 -3.98 -8.51
C CYS A 151 5.24 -4.07 -10.02
N LYS A 152 4.10 -3.88 -10.69
CA LYS A 152 4.00 -3.80 -12.15
C LYS A 152 3.38 -2.45 -12.51
N PHE A 153 4.03 -1.74 -13.44
CA PHE A 153 3.61 -0.43 -13.91
C PHE A 153 3.36 -0.50 -15.41
N SER A 154 2.18 -0.08 -15.84
CA SER A 154 1.87 0.19 -17.24
C SER A 154 1.92 1.70 -17.46
N THR A 155 2.64 2.17 -18.48
CA THR A 155 2.76 3.61 -18.77
C THR A 155 3.03 3.82 -20.26
N GLU A 156 2.68 4.99 -20.78
CA GLU A 156 3.02 5.38 -22.14
C GLU A 156 4.55 5.51 -22.31
N LYS A 157 5.01 5.16 -23.51
CA LYS A 157 6.42 5.24 -23.86
C LYS A 157 6.88 6.70 -23.74
N TYR A 158 7.96 6.94 -22.99
CA TYR A 158 8.54 8.26 -22.69
C TYR A 158 7.75 9.16 -21.72
N ALA A 159 6.61 8.73 -21.18
CA ALA A 159 5.85 9.50 -20.19
C ALA A 159 6.40 9.33 -18.75
N TYR A 160 7.23 8.31 -18.52
CA TYR A 160 7.69 7.92 -17.20
C TYR A 160 9.18 8.23 -16.97
N THR A 161 9.47 8.81 -15.81
CA THR A 161 10.82 9.11 -15.34
C THR A 161 11.30 8.05 -14.37
N TYR A 162 12.57 7.66 -14.46
CA TYR A 162 13.16 6.59 -13.64
C TYR A 162 14.01 7.15 -12.49
N GLN A 163 13.63 8.29 -11.91
CA GLN A 163 14.32 8.86 -10.75
C GLN A 163 13.48 8.71 -9.49
N ASP A 164 14.07 8.22 -8.40
CA ASP A 164 13.37 8.10 -7.11
C ASP A 164 13.31 9.45 -6.36
N MET A 165 12.62 9.46 -5.22
CA MET A 165 12.49 10.68 -4.40
C MET A 165 13.81 11.18 -3.80
N TYR A 166 14.86 10.36 -3.80
CA TYR A 166 16.20 10.68 -3.29
C TYR A 166 17.15 11.12 -4.41
N GLY A 167 16.69 11.16 -5.65
CA GLY A 167 17.47 11.53 -6.82
C GLY A 167 18.24 10.37 -7.47
N LYS A 168 18.14 9.14 -6.96
CA LYS A 168 18.76 7.96 -7.57
C LYS A 168 18.02 7.63 -8.87
N THR A 169 18.78 7.48 -9.94
CA THR A 169 18.24 6.93 -11.20
C THR A 169 18.19 5.41 -11.11
N LEU A 170 17.02 4.83 -11.36
CA LEU A 170 16.79 3.40 -11.41
C LEU A 170 17.48 2.81 -12.66
N GLN A 171 18.09 1.65 -12.49
CA GLN A 171 18.86 0.98 -13.54
C GLN A 171 18.20 -0.35 -13.93
N SER A 172 18.04 -0.57 -15.24
CA SER A 172 17.66 -1.90 -15.74
C SER A 172 18.92 -2.74 -16.02
N PRO A 173 18.97 -4.05 -15.68
CA PRO A 173 17.90 -4.87 -15.08
C PRO A 173 17.89 -4.88 -13.53
N HIS A 174 18.77 -4.12 -12.88
CA HIS A 174 19.00 -4.22 -11.43
C HIS A 174 17.80 -3.80 -10.58
N ASP A 175 17.23 -2.63 -10.85
CA ASP A 175 16.09 -2.06 -10.12
C ASP A 175 14.75 -2.39 -10.82
N TYR A 176 14.74 -2.57 -12.14
CA TYR A 176 13.52 -2.89 -12.90
C TYR A 176 13.79 -3.58 -14.23
N THR A 177 12.76 -4.23 -14.78
CA THR A 177 12.74 -4.75 -16.15
C THR A 177 11.68 -4.02 -16.96
N TYR A 178 12.04 -3.49 -18.13
CA TYR A 178 11.11 -2.87 -19.08
C TYR A 178 10.70 -3.88 -20.14
N VAL A 179 9.41 -3.89 -20.48
CA VAL A 179 8.85 -4.70 -21.56
C VAL A 179 8.02 -3.77 -22.44
N ASP A 180 8.39 -3.67 -23.72
CA ASP A 180 7.59 -2.94 -24.71
C ASP A 180 6.40 -3.82 -25.12
N LEU A 181 5.19 -3.27 -25.01
CA LEU A 181 3.94 -3.94 -25.39
C LEU A 181 3.39 -3.45 -26.73
N SER A 182 4.12 -2.58 -27.44
CA SER A 182 3.75 -2.18 -28.80
C SER A 182 4.01 -3.35 -29.77
N TRP A 183 2.92 -3.97 -30.23
CA TRP A 183 2.89 -4.99 -31.30
C TRP A 183 2.29 -4.37 -32.55
#